data_AF-A0A2A7BRY4-F1
#
_entry.id   AF-A0A2A7BRY4-F1
#
_cell.length_a   1.000
_cell.length_b   1.000
_cell.length_c   1.000
_cell.angle_alpha   90.00
_cell.angle_beta   90.00
_cell.angle_gamma   90.00
#
_symmetry.space_group_name_H-M   'P 1'
#
loop_
_entity.id
_entity.type
_entity.pdbx_description
1 polymer ?
#
loop_
_entity_poly.entity_id
_entity_poly.type
_entity_poly.pdbx_seq_one_letter_code
_entity_poly.pdbx_strand_id
1 'polypeptide(L)'
;MKKIFFTILFIIIVLISLGYWKFFTLSGGSGGEKIESIHSPDKTYTLHIYRHNGGATTSFAIRGELVANNKKFMNTKNIYWNYREEDATVQWLDNHTVMINKHKLHVETDTYDFRKN
;
A
#
# COMPACT_ATOMS: atom_id res chain seq x y z
N MET A 1 10.65 -19.70 45.75
CA MET A 1 9.32 -19.63 45.08
C MET A 1 9.08 -18.28 44.42
N LYS A 2 9.06 -17.15 45.14
CA LYS A 2 8.82 -15.80 44.54
C LYS A 2 9.80 -15.43 43.40
N LYS A 3 11.11 -15.72 43.56
CA LYS A 3 12.12 -15.44 42.52
C LYS A 3 11.86 -16.20 41.21
N ILE A 4 11.51 -17.49 41.29
CA ILE A 4 11.20 -18.34 40.14
C ILE A 4 9.93 -17.84 39.41
N PHE A 5 8.92 -17.40 40.18
CA PHE A 5 7.71 -16.80 39.63
C PHE A 5 8.01 -15.52 38.81
N PHE A 6 8.84 -14.62 39.34
CA PHE A 6 9.25 -13.41 38.61
C PHE A 6 10.09 -13.73 37.37
N THR A 7 10.94 -14.75 37.41
CA THR A 7 11.71 -15.19 36.23
C THR A 7 10.80 -15.71 35.12
N ILE A 8 9.80 -16.53 35.47
CA ILE A 8 8.83 -17.06 34.49
C ILE A 8 8.00 -15.91 33.89
N LEU A 9 7.54 -14.97 34.73
CA LEU A 9 6.78 -13.80 34.26
C LEU A 9 7.60 -12.95 33.28
N PHE A 10 8.88 -12.73 33.57
CA PHE A 10 9.77 -12.00 32.68
C PHE A 10 9.95 -12.71 31.32
N ILE A 11 10.12 -14.03 31.31
CA ILE A 11 10.22 -14.82 30.07
C ILE A 11 8.93 -14.69 29.24
N ILE A 12 7.75 -14.75 29.88
CA ILE A 12 6.47 -14.58 29.19
C ILE A 12 6.35 -13.18 28.57
N ILE A 13 6.73 -12.13 29.31
CA ILE A 13 6.71 -10.75 28.79
C ILE A 13 7.67 -10.61 27.58
N VAL A 14 8.85 -11.21 27.64
CA VAL A 14 9.82 -11.21 26.52
C VAL A 14 9.27 -11.98 25.32
N LEU A 15 8.62 -13.11 25.51
CA LEU A 15 8.01 -13.86 24.40
C LEU A 15 6.84 -13.09 23.77
N ILE A 16 6.02 -12.41 24.57
CA ILE A 16 4.94 -11.55 24.08
C ILE A 16 5.51 -10.36 23.31
N SER A 17 6.56 -9.70 23.81
CA SER A 17 7.16 -8.54 23.14
C SER A 17 7.85 -8.93 21.83
N LEU A 18 8.53 -10.08 21.78
CA LEU A 18 9.11 -10.63 20.54
C LEU A 18 8.02 -11.00 19.52
N GLY A 19 6.90 -11.58 19.98
CA GLY A 19 5.74 -11.86 19.13
C GLY A 19 5.12 -10.57 18.57
N TYR A 20 4.93 -9.55 19.43
CA TYR A 20 4.42 -8.24 19.04
C TYR A 20 5.32 -7.54 18.02
N TRP A 21 6.65 -7.60 18.19
CA TRP A 21 7.60 -7.06 17.23
C TRP A 21 7.50 -7.74 15.87
N LYS A 22 7.44 -9.08 15.82
CA LYS A 22 7.27 -9.79 14.54
C LYS A 22 5.95 -9.45 13.87
N PHE A 23 4.87 -9.28 14.64
CA PHE A 23 3.56 -8.92 14.10
C PHE A 23 3.57 -7.52 13.49
N PHE A 24 4.18 -6.53 14.15
CA PHE A 24 4.34 -5.17 13.62
C PHE A 24 5.31 -5.08 12.45
N THR A 25 6.34 -5.94 12.40
CA THR A 25 7.31 -5.95 11.30
C THR A 25 6.80 -6.71 10.07
N LEU A 26 5.87 -7.66 10.23
CA LEU A 26 5.23 -8.40 9.12
C LEU A 26 3.95 -7.74 8.63
N SER A 27 3.28 -6.91 9.44
CA SER A 27 2.18 -6.05 9.00
C SER A 27 2.75 -4.84 8.25
N GLY A 28 3.16 -5.07 7.00
CA GLY A 28 3.37 -4.10 5.93
C GLY A 28 3.90 -2.73 6.37
N GLY A 29 5.19 -2.49 6.09
CA GLY A 29 5.75 -1.14 6.11
C GLY A 29 4.76 -0.13 5.55
N SER A 30 4.66 1.02 6.20
CA SER A 30 3.67 2.11 6.10
C SER A 30 3.07 2.46 4.72
N GLY A 31 3.56 1.91 3.62
CA GLY A 31 3.09 2.06 2.24
C GLY A 31 2.33 0.87 1.62
N GLY A 32 2.12 -0.25 2.32
CA GLY A 32 1.39 -1.42 1.80
C GLY A 32 2.27 -2.43 1.03
N GLU A 33 1.72 -3.61 0.73
CA GLU A 33 2.37 -4.64 -0.11
C GLU A 33 2.31 -4.22 -1.58
N LYS A 34 3.47 -4.08 -2.24
CA LYS A 34 3.52 -3.76 -3.67
C LYS A 34 3.08 -4.96 -4.49
N ILE A 35 1.93 -4.86 -5.17
CA ILE A 35 1.35 -5.93 -5.99
C ILE A 35 1.90 -5.87 -7.41
N GLU A 36 1.99 -4.67 -7.99
CA GLU A 36 2.29 -4.52 -9.40
C GLU A 36 3.04 -3.22 -9.71
N SER A 37 3.74 -3.20 -10.85
CA SER A 37 4.34 -2.01 -11.45
C SER A 37 4.16 -2.04 -12.95
N ILE A 38 3.49 -1.02 -13.49
CA ILE A 38 3.16 -0.97 -14.92
C ILE A 38 3.62 0.36 -15.49
N HIS A 39 4.27 0.32 -16.64
CA HIS A 39 4.67 1.51 -17.36
C HIS A 39 3.55 1.98 -18.29
N SER A 40 3.41 3.30 -18.40
CA SER A 40 2.68 3.93 -19.50
C SER A 40 3.24 3.48 -20.87
N PRO A 41 2.44 3.51 -21.95
CA PRO A 41 2.86 3.08 -23.27
C PRO A 41 4.15 3.76 -23.78
N ASP A 42 4.31 5.06 -23.50
CA ASP A 42 5.51 5.84 -23.84
C ASP A 42 6.59 5.83 -22.74
N LYS A 43 6.35 5.11 -21.64
CA LYS A 43 7.23 4.98 -20.48
C LYS A 43 7.55 6.31 -19.78
N THR A 44 6.76 7.37 -20.01
CA THR A 44 6.90 8.64 -19.30
C THR A 44 6.52 8.50 -17.82
N TYR A 45 5.57 7.63 -17.52
CA TYR A 45 5.07 7.31 -16.20
C TYR A 45 5.22 5.83 -15.85
N THR A 46 5.46 5.56 -14.57
CA THR A 46 5.35 4.24 -13.95
C THR A 46 4.30 4.29 -12.85
N LEU A 47 3.33 3.38 -12.88
CA LEU A 47 2.31 3.25 -11.84
C LEU A 47 2.64 2.06 -10.95
N HIS A 48 2.81 2.31 -9.66
CA HIS A 48 2.98 1.30 -8.63
C HIS A 48 1.65 1.09 -7.90
N ILE A 49 1.24 -0.17 -7.81
CA ILE A 49 0.03 -0.58 -7.09
C ILE A 49 0.42 -1.24 -5.78
N TYR A 50 -0.20 -0.78 -4.69
CA TYR A 50 0.01 -1.31 -3.35
C TYR A 50 -1.32 -1.76 -2.74
N ARG A 51 -1.29 -2.91 -2.07
CA ARG A 51 -2.35 -3.42 -1.21
C ARG A 51 -2.07 -3.09 0.24
N HIS A 52 -3.01 -2.43 0.87
CA HIS A 52 -2.97 -2.14 2.30
C HIS A 52 -3.90 -3.07 3.05
N ASN A 53 -3.36 -3.72 4.09
CA ASN A 53 -4.13 -4.47 5.06
C ASN A 53 -4.21 -3.67 6.37
N GLY A 54 -5.40 -3.25 6.78
CA GLY A 54 -5.60 -2.54 8.05
C GLY A 54 -5.66 -3.44 9.29
N GLY A 55 -5.58 -4.76 9.11
CA GLY A 55 -5.70 -5.76 10.18
C GLY A 55 -6.92 -6.66 10.05
N ALA A 56 -7.07 -7.60 11.00
CA ALA A 56 -8.00 -8.74 10.95
C ALA A 56 -9.49 -8.38 10.77
N THR A 57 -9.91 -7.17 11.15
CA THR A 57 -11.31 -6.72 11.09
C THR A 57 -11.57 -5.65 10.02
N THR A 58 -10.55 -5.32 9.22
CA THR A 58 -10.65 -4.29 8.18
C THR A 58 -10.52 -4.91 6.80
N SER A 59 -11.19 -4.32 5.81
CA SER A 59 -11.00 -4.73 4.42
C SER A 59 -9.69 -4.21 3.86
N PHE A 60 -9.20 -4.83 2.79
CA PHE A 60 -8.05 -4.32 2.04
C PHE A 60 -8.38 -2.98 1.36
N ALA A 61 -7.33 -2.21 1.11
CA ALA A 61 -7.37 -1.02 0.28
C ALA A 61 -6.31 -1.08 -0.81
N ILE A 62 -6.61 -0.50 -1.97
CA ILE A 62 -5.69 -0.38 -3.08
C ILE A 62 -5.23 1.07 -3.21
N ARG A 63 -3.92 1.26 -3.29
CA ARG A 63 -3.26 2.55 -3.53
C ARG A 63 -2.53 2.51 -4.86
N GLY A 64 -2.72 3.53 -5.70
CA GLY A 64 -1.93 3.78 -6.91
C GLY A 64 -1.01 4.98 -6.74
N GLU A 65 0.30 4.74 -6.84
CA GLU A 65 1.36 5.75 -6.81
C GLU A 65 1.97 5.91 -8.21
N LEU A 66 1.84 7.09 -8.78
CA LEU A 66 2.39 7.46 -10.06
C LEU A 66 3.80 8.04 -9.87
N VAL A 67 4.75 7.60 -10.69
CA VAL A 67 6.13 8.09 -10.75
C VAL A 67 6.41 8.63 -12.14
N ALA A 68 6.81 9.89 -12.25
CA ALA A 68 7.25 10.47 -13.52
C ALA A 68 8.72 10.11 -13.79
N ASN A 69 8.99 9.34 -14.84
CA ASN A 69 10.32 8.81 -15.16
C ASN A 69 11.24 9.87 -15.78
N ASN A 70 10.67 10.86 -16.47
CA ASN A 70 11.42 11.85 -17.25
C ASN A 70 11.76 13.14 -16.49
N LYS A 71 11.36 13.27 -15.23
CA LYS A 71 11.61 14.49 -14.43
C LYS A 71 12.84 14.33 -13.55
N LYS A 72 13.73 15.33 -13.60
CA LYS A 72 15.00 15.37 -12.85
C LYS A 72 14.79 15.44 -11.32
N PHE A 73 13.60 15.84 -10.89
CA PHE A 73 13.13 15.78 -9.51
C PHE A 73 12.04 14.72 -9.40
N MET A 74 12.12 13.89 -8.37
CA MET A 74 11.18 12.80 -8.10
C MET A 74 9.79 13.37 -7.81
N ASN A 75 8.92 13.38 -8.81
CA ASN A 75 7.52 13.72 -8.66
C ASN A 75 6.73 12.42 -8.55
N THR A 76 6.70 11.85 -7.35
CA THR A 76 5.75 10.79 -7.02
C THR A 76 4.42 11.43 -6.58
N LYS A 77 3.30 10.87 -7.05
CA LYS A 77 1.95 11.36 -6.73
C LYS A 77 1.03 10.18 -6.47
N ASN A 78 0.24 10.26 -5.39
CA ASN A 78 -0.86 9.34 -5.18
C ASN A 78 -2.05 9.76 -6.04
N ILE A 79 -2.47 8.87 -6.93
CA ILE A 79 -3.58 9.14 -7.87
C ILE A 79 -4.79 8.26 -7.60
N TYR A 80 -4.65 7.18 -6.84
CA TYR A 80 -5.73 6.25 -6.55
C TYR A 80 -5.69 5.77 -5.10
N TRP A 81 -6.82 5.80 -4.42
CA TRP A 81 -7.03 5.27 -3.08
C TRP A 81 -8.46 4.75 -2.95
N ASN A 82 -8.63 3.43 -2.92
CA ASN A 82 -9.95 2.82 -2.76
C ASN A 82 -9.98 1.78 -1.63
N TYR A 83 -11.06 1.77 -0.85
CA TYR A 83 -11.28 0.86 0.27
C TYR A 83 -12.25 -0.27 -0.12
N ARG A 84 -12.09 -1.44 0.49
CA ARG A 84 -12.80 -2.69 0.14
C ARG A 84 -12.47 -3.18 -1.26
N GLU A 85 -11.18 -3.09 -1.62
CA GLU A 85 -10.64 -3.72 -2.83
C GLU A 85 -9.46 -4.61 -2.43
N GLU A 86 -9.50 -5.87 -2.86
CA GLU A 86 -8.46 -6.86 -2.55
C GLU A 86 -7.37 -6.91 -3.62
N ASP A 87 -7.75 -6.71 -4.89
CA ASP A 87 -6.86 -6.73 -6.04
C ASP A 87 -7.13 -5.52 -6.95
N ALA A 88 -6.20 -5.29 -7.88
CA ALA A 88 -6.30 -4.23 -8.87
C ALA A 88 -6.15 -4.79 -10.29
N THR A 89 -7.07 -4.44 -11.17
CA THR A 89 -6.90 -4.56 -12.62
C THR A 89 -6.51 -3.21 -13.16
N VAL A 90 -5.35 -3.10 -13.80
CA VAL A 90 -4.83 -1.83 -14.31
C VAL A 90 -4.61 -1.93 -15.82
N GLN A 91 -5.15 -0.95 -16.54
CA GLN A 91 -4.97 -0.83 -17.99
C GLN A 91 -4.71 0.62 -18.37
N TRP A 92 -3.58 0.86 -19.04
CA TRP A 92 -3.35 2.14 -19.71
C TRP A 92 -4.23 2.23 -20.97
N LEU A 93 -5.04 3.28 -21.07
CA LEU A 93 -5.87 3.55 -22.24
C LEU A 93 -5.11 4.39 -23.27
N ASP A 94 -4.23 5.26 -22.79
CA ASP A 94 -3.30 6.07 -23.57
C ASP A 94 -2.09 6.45 -22.67
N ASN A 95 -1.24 7.39 -23.10
CA ASN A 95 -0.03 7.78 -22.37
C ASN A 95 -0.31 8.48 -21.03
N HIS A 96 -1.47 9.12 -20.87
CA HIS A 96 -1.83 9.95 -19.71
C HIS A 96 -3.11 9.47 -19.01
N THR A 97 -3.81 8.49 -19.56
CA THR A 97 -5.06 7.97 -19.02
C THR A 97 -4.92 6.52 -18.64
N VAL A 98 -5.26 6.21 -17.39
CA VAL A 98 -5.24 4.85 -16.86
C VAL A 98 -6.62 4.49 -16.31
N MET A 99 -7.02 3.23 -16.50
CA MET A 99 -8.14 2.61 -15.83
C MET A 99 -7.60 1.74 -14.71
N ILE A 100 -8.00 2.04 -13.47
CA ILE A 100 -7.69 1.25 -12.27
C ILE A 100 -9.03 0.72 -11.75
N ASN A 101 -9.22 -0.59 -11.83
CA ASN A 101 -10.50 -1.25 -11.60
C ASN A 101 -11.61 -0.59 -12.45
N LYS A 102 -12.57 0.07 -11.81
CA LYS A 102 -13.70 0.75 -12.46
C LYS A 102 -13.52 2.27 -12.62
N HIS A 103 -12.35 2.79 -12.28
CA HIS A 103 -12.07 4.22 -12.24
C HIS A 103 -11.10 4.61 -13.36
N LYS A 104 -11.59 5.42 -14.30
CA LYS A 104 -10.76 6.06 -15.33
C LYS A 104 -10.19 7.36 -14.77
N LEU A 105 -8.88 7.54 -14.87
CA LEU A 105 -8.17 8.71 -14.35
C LEU A 105 -7.17 9.25 -15.36
N HIS A 106 -7.18 10.57 -15.55
CA HIS A 106 -6.10 11.29 -16.20
C HIS A 106 -5.00 11.59 -15.18
N VAL A 107 -3.82 10.98 -15.34
CA VAL A 107 -2.79 10.86 -14.28
C VAL A 107 -2.22 12.20 -13.80
N GLU A 108 -2.29 13.23 -14.64
CA GLU A 108 -1.77 14.57 -14.32
C GLU A 108 -2.75 15.36 -13.43
N THR A 109 -4.03 15.31 -13.76
CA THR A 109 -5.08 16.17 -13.19
C THR A 109 -5.87 15.47 -12.10
N ASP A 110 -6.13 14.18 -12.28
CA ASP A 110 -7.13 13.48 -11.49
C ASP A 110 -6.50 12.81 -10.27
N THR A 111 -7.33 12.61 -9.25
CA THR A 111 -7.06 11.74 -8.12
C THR A 111 -8.38 11.12 -7.70
N TYR A 112 -8.41 9.81 -7.48
CA TYR A 112 -9.54 9.13 -6.87
C TYR A 112 -9.23 8.80 -5.41
N ASP A 113 -10.10 9.22 -4.52
CA ASP A 113 -10.08 8.87 -3.10
C ASP A 113 -11.51 8.59 -2.66
N PHE A 114 -11.78 7.34 -2.24
CA PHE A 114 -13.12 6.91 -1.82
C PHE A 114 -13.72 7.73 -0.67
N ARG A 115 -12.90 8.51 0.05
CA ARG A 115 -13.36 9.37 1.15
C ARG A 115 -13.93 10.70 0.67
N LYS A 116 -13.65 11.09 -0.57
CA LYS A 116 -14.02 12.39 -1.17
C LYS A 116 -15.12 12.29 -2.23
N ASN A 117 -15.52 11.08 -2.58
CA ASN A 117 -16.55 10.74 -3.57
C ASN A 117 -17.64 9.92 -2.91
#